data_AF-A0A7X4DQR0-F1
#
_entry.id   AF-A0A7X4DQR0-F1
#
_cell.length_a   1.000
_cell.length_b   1.000
_cell.length_c   1.000
_cell.angle_alpha   90.00
_cell.angle_beta   90.00
_cell.angle_gamma   90.00
#
_symmetry.space_group_name_H-M   'P 1'
#
loop_
_entity.id
_entity.type
_entity.pdbx_description
1 polymer ?
#
loop_
_entity_poly.entity_id
_entity_poly.type
_entity_poly.pdbx_seq_one_letter_code
_entity_poly.pdbx_strand_id
1 'polypeptide(L)'
;ALIAYTQGAHLNQGVSSYKDSIQAEAENLGIDGRFGAGTPRISDGQLLFLQHMISKMRDDETGSRIGIVMNGSPLFTGGAGSGESEIRRWMLESDWVEAIVALPTDLFYNTGIQTYVWLLTNRKPEDRRGKVQLIDASGERFWKSMRKSLGSKRREIPEEARAEIVRIYAAFLNGESGQEEVSRVFDATDFGYREIRVERPLRLNFRVDDERLARLACQKPYARQDESDRVAVKAALRTIGDALFTNREVFEDVVSKALKAAGLKIGAPVRKAILAALSERDEQAEICTGKDGRSEPDTELRDHERVPQGEDWREYMKREVLPFVSDAWVDERYLDARDREVGRVGYEINFNRYFYKYVPPRPLEEIDAELKALEAEIAGILKEMTA
;
A
#
# COMPACT_ATOMS: atom_id res chain seq x y z
N ALA A 1 9.77 27.39 17.13
CA ALA A 1 9.86 26.22 16.22
C ALA A 1 10.57 25.11 16.96
N LEU A 2 9.96 23.94 17.07
CA LEU A 2 10.63 22.73 17.56
C LEU A 2 11.13 21.99 16.30
N ILE A 3 12.45 21.84 16.13
CA ILE A 3 13.04 21.05 15.04
C ILE A 3 13.52 19.74 15.64
N ALA A 4 12.87 18.63 15.28
CA ALA A 4 13.24 17.29 15.71
C ALA A 4 13.76 16.48 14.52
N TYR A 5 14.76 15.63 14.78
CA TYR A 5 15.33 14.69 13.80
C TYR A 5 15.11 13.27 14.32
N THR A 6 14.45 12.43 13.52
CA THR A 6 14.06 11.07 13.91
C THR A 6 14.77 10.03 13.04
N GLN A 7 15.70 9.23 13.61
CA GLN A 7 16.38 8.12 12.91
C GLN A 7 15.78 6.75 13.23
N GLY A 8 15.36 6.01 12.20
CA GLY A 8 14.57 4.77 12.32
C GLY A 8 15.15 3.64 13.20
N ALA A 9 16.47 3.43 13.25
CA ALA A 9 17.03 2.24 13.95
C ALA A 9 16.98 2.35 15.49
N HIS A 10 17.27 3.51 16.07
CA HIS A 10 17.20 3.73 17.53
C HIS A 10 15.77 4.01 18.02
N LEU A 11 14.90 4.47 17.12
CA LEU A 11 13.48 4.73 17.44
C LEU A 11 12.70 3.44 17.70
N ASN A 12 12.98 2.38 16.95
CA ASN A 12 12.22 1.13 17.04
C ASN A 12 12.42 0.41 18.39
N GLN A 13 13.62 0.52 18.98
CA GLN A 13 13.88 -0.01 20.32
C GLN A 13 13.10 0.76 21.42
N GLY A 14 12.95 2.08 21.26
CA GLY A 14 12.14 2.90 22.17
C GLY A 14 10.64 2.71 21.99
N VAL A 15 10.14 2.64 20.76
CA VAL A 15 8.71 2.44 20.50
C VAL A 15 8.23 1.09 21.03
N SER A 16 9.06 0.03 20.89
CA SER A 16 8.71 -1.29 21.41
C SER A 16 8.54 -1.33 22.93
N SER A 17 9.29 -0.52 23.70
CA SER A 17 9.19 -0.51 25.17
C SER A 17 8.02 0.33 25.69
N TYR A 18 7.54 1.30 24.91
CA TYR A 18 6.39 2.15 25.24
C TYR A 18 5.11 1.76 24.49
N LYS A 19 5.10 0.64 23.77
CA LYS A 19 3.97 0.22 22.93
C LYS A 19 2.66 0.21 23.73
N ASP A 20 2.64 -0.49 24.86
CA ASP A 20 1.41 -0.68 25.61
C ASP A 20 0.87 0.63 26.20
N SER A 21 1.75 1.56 26.57
CA SER A 21 1.31 2.88 27.06
C SER A 21 0.81 3.78 25.94
N ILE A 22 1.44 3.75 24.76
CA ILE A 22 0.97 4.46 23.56
C ILE A 22 -0.40 3.94 23.14
N GLN A 23 -0.56 2.62 23.13
CA GLN A 23 -1.78 1.95 22.70
C GLN A 23 -2.91 2.19 23.71
N ALA A 24 -2.62 2.10 25.01
CA ALA A 24 -3.57 2.45 26.05
C ALA A 24 -3.98 3.93 26.00
N GLU A 25 -3.07 4.86 25.70
CA GLU A 25 -3.42 6.27 25.53
C GLU A 25 -4.34 6.49 24.33
N ALA A 26 -4.03 5.87 23.19
CA ALA A 26 -4.86 5.95 21.99
C ALA A 26 -6.27 5.38 22.22
N GLU A 27 -6.37 4.23 22.92
CA GLU A 27 -7.65 3.58 23.22
C GLU A 27 -8.49 4.33 24.26
N ASN A 28 -7.86 4.89 25.29
CA ASN A 28 -8.59 5.51 26.40
C ASN A 28 -8.89 7.00 26.19
N LEU A 29 -7.96 7.75 25.59
CA LEU A 29 -8.11 9.19 25.39
C LEU A 29 -8.55 9.56 23.97
N GLY A 30 -8.45 8.64 23.01
CA GLY A 30 -8.80 8.91 21.61
C GLY A 30 -8.13 10.21 21.12
N ILE A 31 -8.92 11.07 20.48
CA ILE A 31 -8.44 12.33 19.87
C ILE A 31 -8.02 13.39 20.89
N ASP A 32 -8.45 13.27 22.14
CA ASP A 32 -8.01 14.15 23.23
C ASP A 32 -6.60 13.77 23.73
N GLY A 33 -6.14 12.57 23.39
CA GLY A 33 -4.79 12.08 23.64
C GLY A 33 -3.80 12.43 22.53
N ARG A 34 -2.53 12.09 22.72
CA ARG A 34 -1.48 12.39 21.73
C ARG A 34 -1.53 11.50 20.50
N PHE A 35 -2.13 10.32 20.60
CA PHE A 35 -2.05 9.27 19.57
C PHE A 35 -3.42 8.85 19.03
N GLY A 36 -4.42 9.73 19.18
CA GLY A 36 -5.81 9.46 18.80
C GLY A 36 -6.08 9.29 17.31
N ALA A 37 -5.18 9.77 16.45
CA ALA A 37 -5.32 9.62 15.00
C ALA A 37 -4.92 8.22 14.50
N GLY A 38 -4.36 7.39 15.38
CA GLY A 38 -3.94 6.02 15.08
C GLY A 38 -2.53 5.73 15.55
N THR A 39 -2.20 4.43 15.58
CA THR A 39 -0.87 3.94 15.96
C THR A 39 -0.23 3.24 14.77
N PRO A 40 0.94 3.69 14.29
CA PRO A 40 1.65 3.04 13.20
C PRO A 40 2.22 1.68 13.66
N ARG A 41 2.76 0.91 12.72
CA ARG A 41 3.48 -0.34 13.05
C ARG A 41 4.66 -0.07 13.99
N ILE A 42 4.92 -1.01 14.90
CA ILE A 42 6.00 -0.91 15.91
C ILE A 42 7.38 -0.66 15.26
N SER A 43 7.58 -1.12 14.03
CA SER A 43 8.81 -0.96 13.27
C SER A 43 9.01 0.45 12.67
N ASP A 44 8.03 1.35 12.80
CA ASP A 44 8.13 2.74 12.36
C ASP A 44 7.31 3.68 13.26
N GLY A 45 7.98 4.32 14.21
CA GLY A 45 7.36 5.30 15.10
C GLY A 45 7.43 6.75 14.64
N GLN A 46 7.88 7.06 13.41
CA GLN A 46 8.14 8.45 13.04
C GLN A 46 6.88 9.33 13.10
N LEU A 47 5.72 8.79 12.70
CA LEU A 47 4.43 9.47 12.79
C LEU A 47 3.98 9.71 14.25
N LEU A 48 4.43 8.92 15.22
CA LEU A 48 4.14 9.17 16.64
C LEU A 48 4.80 10.46 17.14
N PHE A 49 6.02 10.76 16.70
CA PHE A 49 6.67 12.03 17.04
C PHE A 49 5.90 13.21 16.45
N LEU A 50 5.42 13.08 15.23
CA LEU A 50 4.64 14.12 14.58
C LEU A 50 3.32 14.37 15.32
N GLN A 51 2.57 13.32 15.67
CA GLN A 51 1.37 13.43 16.51
C GLN A 51 1.69 14.06 17.89
N HIS A 52 2.80 13.66 18.52
CA HIS A 52 3.23 14.28 19.77
C HIS A 52 3.51 15.77 19.63
N MET A 53 4.21 16.20 18.58
CA MET A 53 4.46 17.62 18.33
C MET A 53 3.14 18.37 18.05
N ILE A 54 2.21 17.77 17.31
CA ILE A 54 0.87 18.33 17.05
C ILE A 54 0.10 18.53 18.35
N SER A 55 0.15 17.57 19.29
CA SER A 55 -0.50 17.70 20.62
C SER A 55 0.02 18.87 21.48
N LYS A 56 1.13 19.50 21.07
CA LYS A 56 1.73 20.67 21.74
C LYS A 56 1.53 21.97 20.96
N MET A 57 0.77 21.95 19.86
CA MET A 57 0.39 23.18 19.18
C MET A 57 -0.46 24.06 20.10
N ARG A 58 -0.18 25.37 20.07
CA ARG A 58 -1.07 26.38 20.68
C ARG A 58 -2.23 26.64 19.74
N ASP A 59 -3.44 26.77 20.28
CA ASP A 59 -4.64 27.14 19.53
C ASP A 59 -5.06 28.61 19.79
N ASP A 60 -4.09 29.48 20.09
CA ASP A 60 -4.32 30.92 20.20
C ASP A 60 -4.26 31.63 18.83
N GLU A 61 -4.37 32.96 18.82
CA GLU A 61 -4.29 33.77 17.59
C GLU A 61 -2.96 33.60 16.84
N THR A 62 -1.87 33.25 17.54
CA THR A 62 -0.55 33.05 16.92
C THR A 62 -0.38 31.66 16.33
N GLY A 63 -1.11 30.68 16.87
CA GLY A 63 -0.99 29.27 16.50
C GLY A 63 0.40 28.70 16.75
N SER A 64 0.76 27.71 15.94
CA SER A 64 2.06 27.03 16.00
C SER A 64 2.55 26.63 14.61
N ARG A 65 3.87 26.50 14.51
CA ARG A 65 4.56 25.95 13.32
C ARG A 65 5.53 24.86 13.75
N ILE A 66 5.45 23.74 13.07
CA ILE A 66 6.30 22.57 13.26
C ILE A 66 7.17 22.39 12.02
N GLY A 67 8.45 22.11 12.24
CA GLY A 67 9.36 21.63 11.21
C GLY A 67 9.99 20.33 11.70
N ILE A 68 9.83 19.23 10.98
CA ILE A 68 10.44 17.94 11.34
C ILE A 68 11.13 17.34 10.12
N VAL A 69 12.28 16.71 10.35
CA VAL A 69 13.00 15.98 9.30
C VAL A 69 12.74 14.48 9.45
N MET A 70 12.24 13.87 8.40
CA MET A 70 11.84 12.46 8.34
C MET A 70 12.44 11.81 7.08
N ASN A 71 12.55 10.47 7.06
CA ASN A 71 12.75 9.75 5.79
C ASN A 71 11.45 9.74 4.95
N GLY A 72 11.42 8.97 3.86
CA GLY A 72 10.22 8.86 3.01
C GLY A 72 9.05 8.04 3.57
N SER A 73 9.25 7.22 4.61
CA SER A 73 8.21 6.27 5.08
C SER A 73 6.87 6.94 5.47
N PRO A 74 6.85 8.07 6.21
CA PRO A 74 5.61 8.76 6.57
C PRO A 74 4.76 9.18 5.37
N LEU A 75 5.33 9.33 4.17
CA LEU A 75 4.63 9.79 2.98
C LEU A 75 3.67 8.74 2.42
N PHE A 76 4.02 7.45 2.48
CA PHE A 76 3.32 6.39 1.73
C PHE A 76 3.12 5.07 2.48
N THR A 77 3.79 4.87 3.61
CA THR A 77 3.68 3.60 4.33
C THR A 77 2.27 3.43 4.91
N GLY A 78 1.67 2.25 4.74
CA GLY A 78 0.35 1.90 5.30
C GLY A 78 -0.80 2.19 4.34
N GLY A 79 -1.65 1.18 4.11
CA GLY A 79 -2.83 1.26 3.23
C GLY A 79 -4.06 1.84 3.94
N ALA A 80 -5.20 1.88 3.24
CA ALA A 80 -6.42 2.48 3.76
C ALA A 80 -6.88 1.80 5.06
N GLY A 81 -7.23 2.61 6.07
CA GLY A 81 -7.57 2.13 7.41
C GLY A 81 -6.40 1.61 8.26
N SER A 82 -5.15 1.70 7.78
CA SER A 82 -3.97 1.47 8.65
C SER A 82 -3.68 2.72 9.50
N GLY A 83 -3.02 2.53 10.65
CA GLY A 83 -2.68 3.64 11.54
C GLY A 83 -1.86 4.74 10.86
N GLU A 84 -0.90 4.39 10.01
CA GLU A 84 -0.12 5.37 9.25
C GLU A 84 -0.98 6.21 8.29
N SER A 85 -1.90 5.57 7.57
CA SER A 85 -2.81 6.24 6.64
C SER A 85 -3.83 7.11 7.39
N GLU A 86 -4.35 6.64 8.53
CA GLU A 86 -5.30 7.42 9.35
C GLU A 86 -4.65 8.66 9.97
N ILE A 87 -3.37 8.58 10.37
CA ILE A 87 -2.61 9.75 10.83
C ILE A 87 -2.42 10.75 9.68
N ARG A 88 -2.07 10.28 8.46
CA ARG A 88 -1.99 11.17 7.28
C ARG A 88 -3.32 11.81 6.94
N ARG A 89 -4.39 11.00 6.90
CA ARG A 89 -5.79 11.46 6.69
C ARG A 89 -6.12 12.57 7.67
N TRP A 90 -5.87 12.35 8.95
CA TRP A 90 -6.12 13.33 10.00
C TRP A 90 -5.35 14.63 9.80
N MET A 91 -4.04 14.58 9.50
CA MET A 91 -3.22 15.78 9.32
C MET A 91 -3.61 16.58 8.08
N LEU A 92 -3.99 15.91 7.00
CA LEU A 92 -4.38 16.55 5.73
C LEU A 92 -5.81 17.11 5.81
N GLU A 93 -6.76 16.36 6.34
CA GLU A 93 -8.16 16.81 6.53
C GLU A 93 -8.26 17.93 7.57
N SER A 94 -7.37 17.96 8.58
CA SER A 94 -7.29 19.08 9.54
C SER A 94 -6.54 20.30 8.98
N ASP A 95 -6.11 20.25 7.72
CA ASP A 95 -5.41 21.31 7.00
C ASP A 95 -4.11 21.78 7.69
N TRP A 96 -3.37 20.87 8.33
CA TRP A 96 -2.14 21.25 9.04
C TRP A 96 -0.88 21.13 8.21
N VAL A 97 -0.81 20.16 7.29
CA VAL A 97 0.37 19.98 6.42
C VAL A 97 0.43 21.12 5.42
N GLU A 98 1.43 21.99 5.53
CA GLU A 98 1.56 23.18 4.69
C GLU A 98 2.53 22.96 3.54
N ALA A 99 3.65 22.32 3.81
CA ALA A 99 4.62 21.95 2.77
C ALA A 99 5.46 20.74 3.15
N ILE A 100 5.94 20.04 2.11
CA ILE A 100 6.92 18.95 2.24
C ILE A 100 8.05 19.22 1.27
N VAL A 101 9.28 19.28 1.80
CA VAL A 101 10.49 19.57 1.02
C VAL A 101 11.35 18.32 0.93
N ALA A 102 11.51 17.75 -0.26
CA ALA A 102 12.46 16.66 -0.50
C ALA A 102 13.87 17.22 -0.54
N LEU A 103 14.75 16.73 0.33
CA LEU A 103 16.13 17.16 0.41
C LEU A 103 17.05 16.27 -0.45
N PRO A 104 18.26 16.73 -0.79
CA PRO A 104 19.30 15.90 -1.38
C PRO A 104 19.62 14.67 -0.53
N THR A 105 20.09 13.60 -1.18
CA THR A 105 20.68 12.43 -0.49
C THR A 105 22.00 12.81 0.20
N ASP A 106 22.53 11.91 1.04
CA ASP A 106 23.88 12.06 1.63
C ASP A 106 24.11 13.36 2.42
N LEU A 107 23.05 13.90 3.03
CA LEU A 107 23.13 15.08 3.89
C LEU A 107 23.45 14.76 5.35
N PHE A 108 23.25 13.52 5.79
CA PHE A 108 23.38 13.13 7.19
C PHE A 108 24.53 12.14 7.40
N TYR A 109 25.16 12.22 8.57
CA TYR A 109 26.33 11.40 8.90
C TYR A 109 26.06 9.90 8.93
N ASN A 110 24.87 9.49 9.39
CA ASN A 110 24.54 8.09 9.64
C ASN A 110 23.69 7.46 8.52
N THR A 111 23.28 8.21 7.50
CA THR A 111 22.46 7.68 6.40
C THR A 111 22.64 8.49 5.12
N GLY A 112 22.71 7.78 4.00
CA GLY A 112 22.70 8.36 2.65
C GLY A 112 21.29 8.52 2.07
N ILE A 113 20.25 8.08 2.79
CA ILE A 113 18.87 8.05 2.28
C ILE A 113 18.35 9.48 2.09
N GLN A 114 17.45 9.65 1.12
CA GLN A 114 16.70 10.88 0.93
C GLN A 114 15.81 11.19 2.14
N THR A 115 15.77 12.46 2.53
CA THR A 115 14.99 12.94 3.68
C THR A 115 14.08 14.07 3.27
N TYR A 116 13.07 14.32 4.09
CA TYR A 116 12.00 15.26 3.81
C TYR A 116 11.81 16.17 5.02
N VAL A 117 11.68 17.47 4.77
CA VAL A 117 11.25 18.44 5.79
C VAL A 117 9.74 18.55 5.69
N TRP A 118 9.05 18.21 6.76
CA TRP A 118 7.62 18.45 6.89
C TRP A 118 7.39 19.75 7.63
N LEU A 119 6.62 20.65 7.03
CA LEU A 119 6.19 21.91 7.59
C LEU A 119 4.69 21.85 7.87
N LEU A 120 4.33 22.00 9.14
CA LEU A 120 2.93 22.01 9.57
C LEU A 120 2.60 23.32 10.30
N THR A 121 1.36 23.77 10.15
CA THR A 121 0.80 24.89 10.92
C THR A 121 -0.71 24.76 11.10
N ASN A 122 -1.23 25.19 12.24
CA ASN A 122 -2.68 25.32 12.49
C ASN A 122 -3.22 26.74 12.19
N ARG A 123 -2.40 27.59 11.56
CA ARG A 123 -2.75 28.95 11.14
C ARG A 123 -2.22 29.21 9.73
N LYS A 124 -2.79 28.53 8.74
CA LYS A 124 -2.47 28.75 7.33
C LYS A 124 -2.98 30.12 6.85
N PRO A 125 -2.16 30.89 6.11
CA PRO A 125 -2.62 32.02 5.31
C PRO A 125 -3.78 31.65 4.37
N GLU A 126 -4.63 32.61 4.03
CA GLU A 126 -5.85 32.35 3.24
C GLU A 126 -5.58 31.70 1.88
N ASP A 127 -4.50 32.12 1.21
CA ASP A 127 -4.04 31.60 -0.08
C ASP A 127 -3.53 30.15 -0.01
N ARG A 128 -3.27 29.62 1.19
CA ARG A 128 -2.74 28.27 1.44
C ARG A 128 -3.74 27.30 2.06
N ARG A 129 -4.93 27.76 2.45
CA ARG A 129 -5.94 26.90 3.08
C ARG A 129 -6.37 25.78 2.14
N GLY A 130 -6.43 24.56 2.65
CA GLY A 130 -6.74 23.35 1.89
C GLY A 130 -5.63 22.88 0.96
N LYS A 131 -4.48 23.57 0.91
CA LYS A 131 -3.39 23.30 -0.03
C LYS A 131 -2.13 22.80 0.65
N VAL A 132 -1.38 21.99 -0.09
CA VAL A 132 -0.05 21.49 0.29
C VAL A 132 0.94 21.79 -0.81
N GLN A 133 2.07 22.41 -0.46
CA GLN A 133 3.17 22.65 -1.39
C GLN A 133 4.21 21.52 -1.29
N LEU A 134 4.44 20.81 -2.39
CA LEU A 134 5.58 19.91 -2.50
C LEU A 134 6.75 20.66 -3.14
N ILE A 135 7.94 20.56 -2.54
CA ILE A 135 9.15 21.21 -3.04
C ILE A 135 10.24 20.15 -3.24
N ASP A 136 10.62 19.87 -4.49
CA ASP A 136 11.74 19.00 -4.80
C ASP A 136 13.05 19.77 -4.79
N ALA A 137 13.75 19.72 -3.65
CA ALA A 137 15.08 20.28 -3.48
C ALA A 137 16.19 19.24 -3.64
N SER A 138 15.92 18.06 -4.21
CA SER A 138 16.90 16.97 -4.30
C SER A 138 17.92 17.12 -5.43
N GLY A 139 17.59 17.92 -6.45
CA GLY A 139 18.40 18.13 -7.65
C GLY A 139 19.74 18.84 -7.39
N GLU A 140 20.66 18.72 -8.36
CA GLU A 140 22.03 19.26 -8.29
C GLU A 140 22.10 20.77 -8.04
N ARG A 141 21.06 21.52 -8.43
CA ARG A 141 20.97 22.96 -8.17
C ARG A 141 20.99 23.32 -6.68
N PHE A 142 20.67 22.38 -5.78
CA PHE A 142 20.52 22.66 -4.35
C PHE A 142 21.63 22.10 -3.46
N TRP A 143 22.64 21.43 -4.02
CA TRP A 143 23.71 20.84 -3.22
C TRP A 143 25.08 20.95 -3.88
N LYS A 144 26.13 20.88 -3.06
CA LYS A 144 27.51 20.70 -3.50
C LYS A 144 28.19 19.55 -2.80
N SER A 145 29.13 18.90 -3.48
CA SER A 145 29.96 17.87 -2.90
C SER A 145 30.86 18.45 -1.81
N MET A 146 30.91 17.78 -0.67
CA MET A 146 31.84 18.13 0.40
C MET A 146 33.26 17.71 0.02
N ARG A 147 34.25 18.55 0.37
CA ARG A 147 35.67 18.24 0.16
C ARG A 147 36.12 16.99 0.92
N LYS A 148 35.54 16.75 2.10
CA LYS A 148 35.80 15.57 2.94
C LYS A 148 34.47 14.99 3.37
N SER A 149 34.21 13.73 3.01
CA SER A 149 33.03 13.00 3.46
C SER A 149 33.11 12.73 4.97
N LEU A 150 31.96 12.74 5.63
CA LEU A 150 31.83 12.46 7.07
C LEU A 150 30.80 11.34 7.25
N GLY A 151 31.26 10.09 7.36
CA GLY A 151 30.38 8.93 7.33
C GLY A 151 29.63 8.86 5.98
N SER A 152 28.31 8.76 6.03
CA SER A 152 27.44 8.84 4.84
C SER A 152 27.25 10.26 4.31
N LYS A 153 27.65 11.30 5.06
CA LYS A 153 27.48 12.68 4.62
C LYS A 153 28.50 13.02 3.54
N ARG A 154 28.03 13.28 2.33
CA ARG A 154 28.84 13.66 1.16
C ARG A 154 28.42 14.99 0.54
N ARG A 155 27.23 15.48 0.89
CA ARG A 155 26.64 16.69 0.31
C ARG A 155 26.35 17.73 1.38
N GLU A 156 26.40 18.99 0.98
CA GLU A 156 25.92 20.12 1.75
C GLU A 156 25.06 21.03 0.89
N ILE A 157 24.07 21.69 1.50
CA ILE A 157 23.21 22.68 0.86
C ILE A 157 23.85 24.05 1.10
N PRO A 158 24.36 24.74 0.06
CA PRO A 158 24.95 26.07 0.18
C PRO A 158 23.94 27.12 0.68
N GLU A 159 24.43 28.28 1.12
CA GLU A 159 23.55 29.35 1.66
C GLU A 159 22.61 29.89 0.57
N GLU A 160 23.12 30.05 -0.64
CA GLU A 160 22.37 30.46 -1.82
C GLU A 160 21.22 29.49 -2.14
N ALA A 161 21.47 28.19 -2.08
CA ALA A 161 20.46 27.15 -2.28
C ALA A 161 19.43 27.14 -1.15
N ARG A 162 19.85 27.32 0.12
CA ARG A 162 18.92 27.46 1.25
C ARG A 162 18.00 28.65 1.07
N ALA A 163 18.55 29.81 0.72
CA ALA A 163 17.81 31.03 0.49
C ALA A 163 16.80 30.86 -0.66
N GLU A 164 17.17 30.13 -1.70
CA GLU A 164 16.27 29.82 -2.81
C GLU A 164 15.10 28.92 -2.38
N ILE A 165 15.36 27.83 -1.65
CA ILE A 165 14.30 26.95 -1.12
C ILE A 165 13.35 27.74 -0.23
N VAL A 166 13.89 28.58 0.66
CA VAL A 166 13.09 29.44 1.54
C VAL A 166 12.27 30.44 0.72
N ARG A 167 12.82 31.01 -0.35
CA ARG A 167 12.09 31.93 -1.25
C ARG A 167 10.94 31.22 -1.95
N ILE A 168 11.18 30.04 -2.52
CA ILE A 168 10.16 29.22 -3.20
C ILE A 168 9.02 28.90 -2.24
N TYR A 169 9.38 28.47 -1.02
CA TYR A 169 8.41 28.20 0.02
C TYR A 169 7.67 29.47 0.44
N ALA A 170 8.36 30.53 0.87
CA ALA A 170 7.73 31.70 1.48
C ALA A 170 6.84 32.48 0.50
N ALA A 171 7.28 32.63 -0.75
CA ALA A 171 6.52 33.30 -1.81
C ALA A 171 5.51 32.39 -2.51
N PHE A 172 5.33 31.15 -2.04
CA PHE A 172 4.40 30.16 -2.59
C PHE A 172 4.59 29.90 -4.10
N LEU A 173 5.85 29.94 -4.54
CA LEU A 173 6.20 29.78 -5.95
C LEU A 173 5.95 28.34 -6.39
N ASN A 174 5.32 28.17 -7.55
CA ASN A 174 4.94 26.89 -8.13
C ASN A 174 5.01 26.96 -9.67
N GLY A 175 4.38 26.02 -10.38
CA GLY A 175 4.34 26.01 -11.84
C GLY A 175 3.82 27.30 -12.50
N GLU A 176 2.88 28.02 -11.88
CA GLU A 176 2.39 29.31 -12.38
C GLU A 176 3.46 30.41 -12.36
N SER A 177 4.49 30.23 -11.52
CA SER A 177 5.63 31.14 -11.39
C SER A 177 6.90 30.63 -12.09
N GLY A 178 6.79 29.62 -12.95
CA GLY A 178 7.93 29.01 -13.64
C GLY A 178 8.84 28.16 -12.74
N GLN A 179 8.28 27.53 -11.70
CA GLN A 179 8.98 26.61 -10.80
C GLN A 179 8.43 25.18 -10.89
N GLU A 180 7.82 24.79 -12.02
CA GLU A 180 7.13 23.51 -12.22
C GLU A 180 8.01 22.27 -12.00
N GLU A 181 9.33 22.43 -12.13
CA GLU A 181 10.31 21.37 -11.94
C GLU A 181 10.61 21.08 -10.48
N VAL A 182 10.38 22.05 -9.59
CA VAL A 182 10.81 21.97 -8.18
C VAL A 182 9.73 22.33 -7.19
N SER A 183 8.62 22.93 -7.60
CA SER A 183 7.52 23.19 -6.71
C SER A 183 6.16 23.05 -7.38
N ARG A 184 5.30 22.27 -6.73
CA ARG A 184 3.93 22.00 -7.14
C ARG A 184 3.02 22.16 -5.93
N VAL A 185 1.82 22.65 -6.18
CA VAL A 185 0.79 22.86 -5.16
C VAL A 185 -0.38 21.95 -5.49
N PHE A 186 -0.89 21.26 -4.49
CA PHE A 186 -1.99 20.32 -4.58
C PHE A 186 -3.05 20.67 -3.55
N ASP A 187 -4.29 20.31 -3.84
CA ASP A 187 -5.34 20.29 -2.82
C ASP A 187 -5.11 19.09 -1.90
N ALA A 188 -5.47 19.21 -0.63
CA ALA A 188 -5.28 18.13 0.35
C ALA A 188 -5.96 16.82 -0.10
N THR A 189 -7.08 16.92 -0.82
CA THR A 189 -7.84 15.80 -1.37
C THR A 189 -7.11 15.07 -2.51
N ASP A 190 -6.14 15.70 -3.18
CA ASP A 190 -5.38 15.07 -4.28
C ASP A 190 -4.50 13.91 -3.80
N PHE A 191 -4.21 13.87 -2.50
CA PHE A 191 -3.48 12.77 -1.85
C PHE A 191 -4.40 11.66 -1.34
N GLY A 192 -5.71 11.90 -1.36
CA GLY A 192 -6.72 10.96 -0.89
C GLY A 192 -7.10 9.95 -1.98
N TYR A 193 -7.44 8.76 -1.56
CA TYR A 193 -8.08 7.76 -2.40
C TYR A 193 -9.06 6.92 -1.59
N ARG A 194 -10.05 6.34 -2.25
CA ARG A 194 -10.96 5.35 -1.68
C ARG A 194 -10.57 3.97 -2.20
N GLU A 195 -10.08 3.14 -1.30
CA GLU A 195 -9.73 1.75 -1.56
C GLU A 195 -10.99 0.91 -1.56
N ILE A 196 -11.40 0.40 -2.73
CA ILE A 196 -12.51 -0.53 -2.86
C ILE A 196 -11.98 -1.96 -2.92
N ARG A 197 -12.74 -2.91 -2.34
CA ARG A 197 -12.42 -4.33 -2.42
C ARG A 197 -13.16 -4.95 -3.58
N VAL A 198 -12.42 -5.37 -4.59
CA VAL A 198 -12.94 -6.02 -5.79
C VAL A 198 -12.89 -7.53 -5.60
N GLU A 199 -14.04 -8.16 -5.75
CA GLU A 199 -14.22 -9.61 -5.64
C GLU A 199 -14.46 -10.19 -7.03
N ARG A 200 -14.00 -11.43 -7.21
CA ARG A 200 -14.24 -12.23 -8.42
C ARG A 200 -14.92 -13.55 -8.01
N PRO A 201 -15.73 -14.14 -8.89
CA PRO A 201 -16.52 -15.30 -8.50
C PRO A 201 -15.64 -16.55 -8.41
N LEU A 202 -15.86 -17.33 -7.36
CA LEU A 202 -15.23 -18.62 -7.16
C LEU A 202 -15.73 -19.62 -8.19
N ARG A 203 -14.81 -20.23 -8.91
CA ARG A 203 -15.09 -21.32 -9.86
C ARG A 203 -14.25 -22.53 -9.52
N LEU A 204 -14.92 -23.65 -9.31
CA LEU A 204 -14.31 -24.89 -8.88
C LEU A 204 -14.77 -26.04 -9.75
N ASN A 205 -13.83 -26.87 -10.18
CA ASN A 205 -14.15 -28.20 -10.65
C ASN A 205 -14.00 -29.22 -9.51
N PHE A 206 -14.68 -30.35 -9.63
CA PHE A 206 -14.69 -31.41 -8.63
C PHE A 206 -14.40 -32.75 -9.29
N ARG A 207 -13.56 -33.57 -8.65
CA ARG A 207 -13.22 -34.91 -9.14
C ARG A 207 -12.92 -35.82 -7.97
N VAL A 208 -13.33 -37.09 -8.08
CA VAL A 208 -12.94 -38.14 -7.13
C VAL A 208 -11.83 -38.97 -7.73
N ASP A 209 -10.60 -38.50 -7.54
CA ASP A 209 -9.39 -39.26 -7.88
C ASP A 209 -8.55 -39.54 -6.63
N ASP A 210 -7.54 -40.41 -6.75
CA ASP A 210 -6.70 -40.78 -5.61
C ASP A 210 -5.87 -39.61 -5.05
N GLU A 211 -5.52 -38.61 -5.86
CA GLU A 211 -4.76 -37.45 -5.45
C GLU A 211 -5.60 -36.54 -4.55
N ARG A 212 -6.80 -36.14 -4.99
CA ARG A 212 -7.74 -35.31 -4.25
C ARG A 212 -8.30 -36.05 -3.03
N LEU A 213 -8.52 -37.36 -3.13
CA LEU A 213 -8.87 -38.20 -1.96
C LEU A 213 -7.74 -38.26 -0.93
N ALA A 214 -6.47 -38.18 -1.35
CA ALA A 214 -5.35 -38.07 -0.40
C ALA A 214 -5.41 -36.74 0.38
N ARG A 215 -5.80 -35.63 -0.27
CA ARG A 215 -6.00 -34.32 0.40
C ARG A 215 -7.09 -34.37 1.47
N LEU A 216 -8.11 -35.21 1.30
CA LEU A 216 -9.20 -35.37 2.28
C LEU A 216 -8.68 -35.88 3.63
N ALA A 217 -7.67 -36.78 3.62
CA ALA A 217 -7.07 -37.29 4.86
C ALA A 217 -6.39 -36.18 5.69
N CYS A 218 -5.95 -35.09 5.05
CA CYS A 218 -5.35 -33.94 5.70
C CYS A 218 -6.37 -32.93 6.26
N GLN A 219 -7.67 -33.08 5.94
CA GLN A 219 -8.70 -32.17 6.41
C GLN A 219 -9.08 -32.47 7.87
N LYS A 220 -8.83 -31.53 8.78
CA LYS A 220 -9.07 -31.70 10.23
C LYS A 220 -10.46 -32.25 10.59
N PRO A 221 -11.58 -31.78 10.00
CA PRO A 221 -12.91 -32.32 10.33
C PRO A 221 -13.06 -33.80 9.95
N TYR A 222 -12.43 -34.23 8.86
CA TYR A 222 -12.44 -35.61 8.40
C TYR A 222 -11.48 -36.50 9.20
N ALA A 223 -10.26 -36.02 9.46
CA ALA A 223 -9.23 -36.73 10.20
C ALA A 223 -9.63 -37.06 11.66
N ARG A 224 -10.55 -36.28 12.24
CA ARG A 224 -11.11 -36.51 13.58
C ARG A 224 -12.22 -37.56 13.64
N GLN A 225 -12.73 -38.03 12.51
CA GLN A 225 -13.71 -39.12 12.50
C GLN A 225 -13.02 -40.44 12.85
N ASP A 226 -13.81 -41.39 13.37
CA ASP A 226 -13.34 -42.73 13.66
C ASP A 226 -12.80 -43.40 12.39
N GLU A 227 -11.84 -44.32 12.54
CA GLU A 227 -11.21 -45.00 11.41
C GLU A 227 -12.25 -45.72 10.53
N SER A 228 -13.26 -46.34 11.15
CA SER A 228 -14.37 -46.98 10.43
C SER A 228 -15.13 -46.00 9.53
N ASP A 229 -15.42 -44.81 10.04
CA ASP A 229 -16.18 -43.78 9.33
C ASP A 229 -15.35 -43.16 8.20
N ARG A 230 -14.05 -42.94 8.43
CA ARG A 230 -13.13 -42.48 7.39
C ARG A 230 -13.06 -43.49 6.24
N VAL A 231 -12.85 -44.76 6.55
CA VAL A 231 -12.80 -45.81 5.52
C VAL A 231 -14.13 -45.89 4.75
N ALA A 232 -15.27 -45.86 5.45
CA ALA A 232 -16.59 -45.92 4.83
C ALA A 232 -16.88 -44.71 3.93
N VAL A 233 -16.55 -43.49 4.37
CA VAL A 233 -16.72 -42.28 3.56
C VAL A 233 -15.84 -42.35 2.30
N LYS A 234 -14.57 -42.74 2.42
CA LYS A 234 -13.68 -42.87 1.27
C LYS A 234 -14.18 -43.92 0.27
N ALA A 235 -14.69 -45.05 0.76
CA ALA A 235 -15.28 -46.09 -0.07
C ALA A 235 -16.53 -45.59 -0.80
N ALA A 236 -17.42 -44.87 -0.10
CA ALA A 236 -18.62 -44.28 -0.69
C ALA A 236 -18.26 -43.27 -1.79
N LEU A 237 -17.30 -42.38 -1.55
CA LEU A 237 -16.87 -41.39 -2.55
C LEU A 237 -16.32 -42.07 -3.81
N ARG A 238 -15.55 -43.15 -3.68
CA ARG A 238 -15.01 -43.90 -4.83
C ARG A 238 -16.07 -44.49 -5.76
N THR A 239 -17.29 -44.71 -5.27
CA THR A 239 -18.41 -45.19 -6.12
C THR A 239 -18.86 -44.17 -7.17
N ILE A 240 -18.50 -42.90 -6.99
CA ILE A 240 -18.84 -41.80 -7.92
C ILE A 240 -18.03 -41.91 -9.23
N GLY A 241 -16.83 -42.49 -9.17
CA GLY A 241 -15.89 -42.54 -10.30
C GLY A 241 -15.10 -41.24 -10.48
N ASP A 242 -14.30 -41.19 -11.54
CA ASP A 242 -13.32 -40.14 -11.83
C ASP A 242 -13.84 -39.03 -12.76
N ALA A 243 -15.16 -38.95 -12.96
CA ALA A 243 -15.77 -37.90 -13.75
C ALA A 243 -15.44 -36.50 -13.21
N LEU A 244 -15.17 -35.56 -14.11
CA LEU A 244 -14.96 -34.16 -13.78
C LEU A 244 -16.30 -33.43 -13.75
N PHE A 245 -16.61 -32.77 -12.64
CA PHE A 245 -17.80 -31.96 -12.46
C PHE A 245 -17.43 -30.48 -12.41
N THR A 246 -18.07 -29.65 -13.21
CA THR A 246 -17.86 -28.19 -13.23
C THR A 246 -18.92 -27.40 -12.46
N ASN A 247 -19.96 -28.07 -11.97
CA ASN A 247 -21.04 -27.47 -11.18
C ASN A 247 -21.05 -28.07 -9.76
N ARG A 248 -20.97 -27.19 -8.75
CA ARG A 248 -20.91 -27.59 -7.34
C ARG A 248 -22.21 -28.28 -6.87
N GLU A 249 -23.37 -27.77 -7.24
CA GLU A 249 -24.66 -28.32 -6.80
C GLU A 249 -24.86 -29.74 -7.33
N VAL A 250 -24.51 -29.97 -8.60
CA VAL A 250 -24.54 -31.30 -9.22
C VAL A 250 -23.59 -32.26 -8.48
N PHE A 251 -22.37 -31.81 -8.17
CA PHE A 251 -21.42 -32.63 -7.43
C PHE A 251 -21.90 -32.94 -5.99
N GLU A 252 -22.44 -31.96 -5.28
CA GLU A 252 -23.00 -32.13 -3.94
C GLU A 252 -24.15 -33.14 -3.88
N ASP A 253 -25.02 -33.14 -4.91
CA ASP A 253 -26.10 -34.12 -5.03
C ASP A 253 -25.56 -35.54 -5.23
N VAL A 254 -24.56 -35.71 -6.10
CA VAL A 254 -23.91 -37.01 -6.35
C VAL A 254 -23.20 -37.52 -5.08
N VAL A 255 -22.45 -36.66 -4.39
CA VAL A 255 -21.83 -36.99 -3.10
C VAL A 255 -22.88 -37.38 -2.05
N SER A 256 -23.99 -36.64 -1.98
CA SER A 256 -25.06 -36.93 -1.02
C SER A 256 -25.75 -38.26 -1.31
N LYS A 257 -25.97 -38.61 -2.58
CA LYS A 257 -26.50 -39.92 -3.00
C LYS A 257 -25.54 -41.06 -2.64
N ALA A 258 -24.25 -40.89 -2.92
CA ALA A 258 -23.24 -41.90 -2.59
C ALA A 258 -23.16 -42.17 -1.07
N LEU A 259 -23.15 -41.12 -0.25
CA LEU A 259 -23.14 -41.25 1.21
C LEU A 259 -24.43 -41.90 1.75
N LYS A 260 -25.60 -41.54 1.18
CA LYS A 260 -26.88 -42.12 1.56
C LYS A 260 -26.97 -43.61 1.20
N ALA A 261 -26.46 -44.01 0.04
CA ALA A 261 -26.38 -45.41 -0.39
C ALA A 261 -25.50 -46.24 0.56
N ALA A 262 -24.44 -45.64 1.11
CA ALA A 262 -23.59 -46.24 2.13
C ALA A 262 -24.16 -46.19 3.55
N GLY A 263 -25.35 -45.60 3.76
CA GLY A 263 -25.96 -45.45 5.09
C GLY A 263 -25.25 -44.45 6.01
N LEU A 264 -24.40 -43.58 5.46
CA LEU A 264 -23.56 -42.66 6.23
C LEU A 264 -24.25 -41.32 6.48
N LYS A 265 -24.29 -40.91 7.75
CA LYS A 265 -24.78 -39.58 8.16
C LYS A 265 -23.63 -38.71 8.63
N ILE A 266 -23.11 -37.87 7.73
CA ILE A 266 -22.01 -36.95 8.04
C ILE A 266 -22.50 -35.53 8.36
N GLY A 267 -21.86 -34.89 9.33
CA GLY A 267 -22.11 -33.50 9.69
C GLY A 267 -21.59 -32.49 8.67
N ALA A 268 -22.08 -31.25 8.74
CA ALA A 268 -21.67 -30.15 7.86
C ALA A 268 -20.14 -29.90 7.81
N PRO A 269 -19.37 -30.00 8.92
CA PRO A 269 -17.92 -29.82 8.87
C PRO A 269 -17.21 -30.84 7.97
N VAL A 270 -17.65 -32.11 8.01
CA VAL A 270 -17.09 -33.18 7.17
C VAL A 270 -17.49 -32.98 5.71
N ARG A 271 -18.74 -32.56 5.43
CA ARG A 271 -19.17 -32.22 4.06
C ARG A 271 -18.31 -31.12 3.44
N LYS A 272 -18.05 -30.04 4.19
CA LYS A 272 -17.14 -28.97 3.74
C LYS A 272 -15.72 -29.48 3.49
N ALA A 273 -15.21 -30.38 4.33
CA ALA A 273 -13.90 -31.00 4.14
C ALA A 273 -13.84 -31.86 2.86
N ILE A 274 -14.90 -32.62 2.56
CA ILE A 274 -15.01 -33.39 1.30
C ILE A 274 -14.96 -32.45 0.11
N LEU A 275 -15.80 -31.41 0.09
CA LEU A 275 -15.84 -30.47 -1.02
C LEU A 275 -14.50 -29.77 -1.24
N ALA A 276 -13.90 -29.24 -0.17
CA ALA A 276 -12.61 -28.54 -0.25
C ALA A 276 -11.45 -29.46 -0.71
N ALA A 277 -11.46 -30.73 -0.31
CA ALA A 277 -10.42 -31.68 -0.73
C ALA A 277 -10.56 -32.12 -2.19
N LEU A 278 -11.81 -32.23 -2.67
CA LEU A 278 -12.14 -32.74 -3.99
C LEU A 278 -12.27 -31.64 -5.05
N SER A 279 -12.15 -30.37 -4.66
CA SER A 279 -12.22 -29.23 -5.56
C SER A 279 -10.86 -28.70 -5.99
N GLU A 280 -10.77 -28.17 -7.20
CA GLU A 280 -9.69 -27.31 -7.66
C GLU A 280 -10.26 -26.10 -8.39
N ARG A 281 -9.51 -24.99 -8.42
CA ARG A 281 -9.89 -23.81 -9.18
C ARG A 281 -9.84 -24.08 -10.66
N ASP A 282 -10.88 -23.62 -11.35
CA ASP A 282 -11.06 -23.83 -12.77
C ASP A 282 -11.84 -22.66 -13.37
N GLU A 283 -11.19 -21.86 -14.20
CA GLU A 283 -11.82 -20.68 -14.83
C GLU A 283 -12.97 -21.06 -15.78
N GLN A 284 -13.01 -22.30 -16.26
CA GLN A 284 -14.06 -22.81 -17.14
C GLN A 284 -15.23 -23.42 -16.36
N ALA A 285 -15.10 -23.59 -15.04
CA ALA A 285 -16.18 -24.12 -14.22
C ALA A 285 -17.29 -23.10 -13.98
N GLU A 286 -18.46 -23.60 -13.59
CA GLU A 286 -19.59 -22.75 -13.26
C GLU A 286 -19.32 -21.97 -11.96
N ILE A 287 -19.94 -20.79 -11.86
CA ILE A 287 -19.80 -19.94 -10.68
C ILE A 287 -20.42 -20.65 -9.48
N CYS A 288 -19.64 -20.75 -8.42
CA CYS A 288 -20.12 -21.22 -7.14
C CYS A 288 -21.00 -20.14 -6.49
N THR A 289 -22.21 -20.53 -6.09
CA THR A 289 -23.18 -19.65 -5.44
C THR A 289 -23.42 -20.06 -3.98
N GLY A 290 -23.71 -19.06 -3.15
CA GLY A 290 -24.21 -19.27 -1.81
C GLY A 290 -25.68 -19.66 -1.81
N LYS A 291 -26.21 -19.95 -0.62
CA LYS A 291 -27.64 -20.30 -0.44
C LYS A 291 -28.61 -19.18 -0.83
N ASP A 292 -28.13 -17.94 -0.87
CA ASP A 292 -28.89 -16.77 -1.30
C ASP A 292 -28.82 -16.54 -2.81
N GLY A 293 -28.19 -17.44 -3.57
CA GLY A 293 -27.99 -17.34 -5.01
C GLY A 293 -26.90 -16.35 -5.43
N ARG A 294 -26.22 -15.70 -4.48
CA ARG A 294 -25.13 -14.76 -4.78
C ARG A 294 -23.85 -15.52 -5.05
N SER A 295 -23.04 -15.02 -5.99
CA SER A 295 -21.72 -15.56 -6.27
C SER A 295 -20.84 -15.52 -5.02
N GLU A 296 -20.16 -16.63 -4.75
CA GLU A 296 -19.16 -16.68 -3.69
C GLU A 296 -17.87 -16.02 -4.18
N PRO A 297 -17.19 -15.22 -3.34
CA PRO A 297 -15.91 -14.62 -3.72
C PRO A 297 -14.78 -15.65 -3.71
N ASP A 298 -13.91 -15.61 -4.72
CA ASP A 298 -12.61 -16.26 -4.66
C ASP A 298 -11.62 -15.38 -3.92
N THR A 299 -11.25 -15.77 -2.70
CA THR A 299 -10.33 -15.01 -1.87
C THR A 299 -8.91 -14.94 -2.45
N GLU A 300 -8.53 -15.83 -3.38
CA GLU A 300 -7.22 -15.76 -4.05
C GLU A 300 -7.19 -14.78 -5.23
N LEU A 301 -8.36 -14.46 -5.79
CA LEU A 301 -8.50 -13.51 -6.89
C LEU A 301 -9.04 -12.14 -6.43
N ARG A 302 -9.24 -11.98 -5.11
CA ARG A 302 -9.64 -10.71 -4.50
C ARG A 302 -8.54 -9.68 -4.69
N ASP A 303 -8.93 -8.49 -5.10
CA ASP A 303 -8.02 -7.36 -5.28
C ASP A 303 -8.57 -6.08 -4.62
N HIS A 304 -7.74 -5.04 -4.60
CA HIS A 304 -8.12 -3.72 -4.13
C HIS A 304 -7.77 -2.67 -5.17
N GLU A 305 -8.75 -1.83 -5.49
CA GLU A 305 -8.58 -0.72 -6.42
C GLU A 305 -8.56 0.60 -5.66
N ARG A 306 -7.70 1.52 -6.08
CA ARG A 306 -7.55 2.85 -5.46
C ARG A 306 -8.25 3.90 -6.33
N VAL A 307 -9.49 4.21 -5.97
CA VAL A 307 -10.28 5.24 -6.65
C VAL A 307 -9.83 6.61 -6.14
N PRO A 308 -9.43 7.56 -6.99
CA PRO A 308 -9.10 8.93 -6.56
C PRO A 308 -10.20 9.56 -5.70
N GLN A 309 -9.83 10.33 -4.69
CA GLN A 309 -10.81 11.00 -3.84
C GLN A 309 -11.72 11.93 -4.66
N GLY A 310 -13.03 11.81 -4.48
CA GLY A 310 -14.03 12.61 -5.20
C GLY A 310 -14.56 11.94 -6.47
N GLU A 311 -13.98 10.82 -6.92
CA GLU A 311 -14.53 10.02 -8.01
C GLU A 311 -15.51 8.96 -7.50
N ASP A 312 -16.61 8.73 -8.24
CA ASP A 312 -17.55 7.65 -7.93
C ASP A 312 -16.96 6.30 -8.33
N TRP A 313 -16.87 5.39 -7.36
CA TRP A 313 -16.26 4.08 -7.57
C TRP A 313 -16.98 3.21 -8.60
N ARG A 314 -18.28 3.41 -8.85
CA ARG A 314 -19.04 2.68 -9.87
C ARG A 314 -18.62 3.12 -11.27
N GLU A 315 -18.38 4.41 -11.46
CA GLU A 315 -17.86 4.94 -12.73
C GLU A 315 -16.42 4.48 -12.94
N TYR A 316 -15.59 4.48 -11.89
CA TYR A 316 -14.25 3.89 -11.93
C TYR A 316 -14.29 2.41 -12.33
N MET A 317 -15.16 1.60 -11.69
CA MET A 317 -15.32 0.17 -12.02
C MET A 317 -15.67 -0.05 -13.49
N LYS A 318 -16.60 0.74 -14.04
CA LYS A 318 -16.99 0.65 -15.46
C LYS A 318 -15.85 0.98 -16.42
N ARG A 319 -14.98 1.91 -16.04
CA ARG A 319 -13.89 2.40 -16.90
C ARG A 319 -12.64 1.53 -16.81
N GLU A 320 -12.23 1.17 -15.60
CA GLU A 320 -10.90 0.60 -15.34
C GLU A 320 -10.91 -0.91 -15.03
N VAL A 321 -12.04 -1.47 -14.56
CA VAL A 321 -12.07 -2.87 -14.07
C VAL A 321 -12.92 -3.77 -14.96
N LEU A 322 -14.20 -3.45 -15.13
CA LEU A 322 -15.17 -4.29 -15.86
C LEU A 322 -14.79 -4.57 -17.34
N PRO A 323 -14.07 -3.70 -18.07
CA PRO A 323 -13.58 -4.03 -19.41
C PRO A 323 -12.58 -5.18 -19.45
N PHE A 324 -11.85 -5.41 -18.36
CA PHE A 324 -10.84 -6.46 -18.26
C PHE A 324 -11.34 -7.67 -17.45
N VAL A 325 -12.21 -7.44 -16.46
CA VAL A 325 -12.78 -8.46 -15.58
C VAL A 325 -14.29 -8.25 -15.45
N SER A 326 -15.03 -8.73 -16.45
CA SER A 326 -16.47 -8.46 -16.60
C SER A 326 -17.38 -9.02 -15.49
N ASP A 327 -16.91 -10.02 -14.75
CA ASP A 327 -17.66 -10.70 -13.68
C ASP A 327 -17.23 -10.24 -12.28
N ALA A 328 -16.38 -9.23 -12.18
CA ALA A 328 -15.97 -8.64 -10.91
C ALA A 328 -17.09 -7.78 -10.29
N TRP A 329 -17.12 -7.72 -8.96
CA TRP A 329 -18.00 -6.81 -8.22
C TRP A 329 -17.29 -6.23 -7.01
N VAL A 330 -17.83 -5.15 -6.45
CA VAL A 330 -17.30 -4.55 -5.22
C VAL A 330 -17.99 -5.14 -4.00
N ASP A 331 -17.23 -5.55 -2.99
CA ASP A 331 -17.83 -5.93 -1.71
C ASP A 331 -18.31 -4.69 -0.96
N GLU A 332 -19.60 -4.37 -1.10
CA GLU A 332 -20.26 -3.25 -0.44
C GLU A 332 -20.28 -3.34 1.10
N ARG A 333 -19.82 -4.45 1.70
CA ARG A 333 -19.62 -4.55 3.15
C ARG A 333 -18.22 -4.10 3.58
N TYR A 334 -17.31 -3.86 2.63
CA TYR A 334 -16.04 -3.19 2.90
C TYR A 334 -16.33 -1.71 3.09
N LEU A 335 -16.54 -1.28 4.32
CA LEU A 335 -16.93 0.09 4.64
C LEU A 335 -15.81 0.84 5.37
N ASP A 336 -15.77 2.14 5.16
CA ASP A 336 -14.95 3.05 5.97
C ASP A 336 -15.50 3.12 7.40
N ALA A 337 -14.59 3.23 8.36
CA ALA A 337 -14.98 3.30 9.77
C ALA A 337 -15.64 4.64 10.12
N ARG A 338 -15.27 5.73 9.44
CA ARG A 338 -15.72 7.09 9.77
C ARG A 338 -17.04 7.44 9.07
N ASP A 339 -17.08 7.32 7.74
CA ASP A 339 -18.23 7.76 6.94
C ASP A 339 -19.23 6.64 6.59
N ARG A 340 -18.86 5.37 6.83
CA ARG A 340 -19.70 4.18 6.55
C ARG A 340 -20.02 3.97 5.07
N GLU A 341 -19.32 4.66 4.17
CA GLU A 341 -19.44 4.44 2.72
C GLU A 341 -18.60 3.25 2.26
N VAL A 342 -18.92 2.73 1.06
CA VAL A 342 -18.19 1.61 0.44
C VAL A 342 -16.75 2.00 0.14
N GLY A 343 -15.82 1.09 0.43
CA GLY A 343 -14.38 1.34 0.39
C GLY A 343 -13.88 1.99 1.67
N ARG A 344 -12.56 2.06 1.83
CA ARG A 344 -11.90 2.77 2.93
C ARG A 344 -11.10 3.93 2.40
N VAL A 345 -11.14 5.07 3.08
CA VAL A 345 -10.34 6.21 2.67
C VAL A 345 -8.90 6.01 3.11
N GLY A 346 -7.98 6.16 2.17
CA GLY A 346 -6.54 6.19 2.40
C GLY A 346 -5.96 7.51 1.95
N TYR A 347 -4.81 7.87 2.50
CA TYR A 347 -4.02 9.01 2.04
C TYR A 347 -2.59 8.56 1.78
N GLU A 348 -2.03 8.97 0.65
CA GLU A 348 -0.66 8.69 0.23
C GLU A 348 -0.09 9.90 -0.52
N ILE A 349 1.12 10.31 -0.16
CA ILE A 349 1.85 11.41 -0.81
C ILE A 349 2.96 10.78 -1.65
N ASN A 350 2.64 10.43 -2.90
CA ASN A 350 3.62 9.86 -3.81
C ASN A 350 4.49 10.97 -4.45
N PHE A 351 5.50 11.41 -3.70
CA PHE A 351 6.37 12.51 -4.10
C PHE A 351 6.98 12.31 -5.50
N ASN A 352 7.46 11.10 -5.79
CA ASN A 352 8.10 10.76 -7.07
C ASN A 352 7.12 10.87 -8.25
N ARG A 353 5.87 10.43 -8.10
CA ARG A 353 4.84 10.53 -9.15
C ARG A 353 4.66 11.97 -9.64
N TYR A 354 4.79 12.95 -8.75
CA TYR A 354 4.55 14.35 -9.08
C TYR A 354 5.75 15.02 -9.78
N PHE A 355 6.99 14.61 -9.49
CA PHE A 355 8.18 15.22 -10.09
C PHE A 355 8.85 14.34 -11.14
N TYR A 356 8.31 13.15 -11.41
CA TYR A 356 8.81 12.26 -12.44
C TYR A 356 8.76 12.93 -13.82
N LYS A 357 9.92 13.06 -14.45
CA LYS A 357 10.06 13.39 -15.85
C LYS A 357 10.38 12.12 -16.61
N TYR A 358 9.52 11.74 -17.55
CA TYR A 358 9.79 10.63 -18.44
C TYR A 358 11.04 10.96 -19.27
N VAL A 359 12.08 10.15 -19.11
CA VAL A 359 13.25 10.20 -19.97
C VAL A 359 13.07 9.08 -21.00
N PRO A 360 12.78 9.41 -22.26
CA PRO A 360 12.72 8.39 -23.29
C PRO A 360 14.07 7.67 -23.36
N PRO A 361 14.08 6.35 -23.60
CA PRO A 361 15.33 5.65 -23.87
C PRO A 361 16.02 6.31 -25.06
N ARG A 362 17.35 6.38 -25.02
CA ARG A 362 18.15 6.88 -26.16
C ARG A 362 17.82 6.05 -27.40
N PRO A 363 17.73 6.68 -28.60
CA PRO A 363 17.55 5.97 -29.85
C PRO A 363 18.62 4.88 -30.05
N LEU A 364 18.24 3.76 -30.65
CA LEU A 364 19.17 2.64 -30.87
C LEU A 364 20.34 3.05 -31.76
N GLU A 365 20.10 3.97 -32.70
CA GLU A 365 21.10 4.49 -33.63
C GLU A 365 22.23 5.25 -32.92
N GLU A 366 21.92 5.96 -31.84
CA GLU A 366 22.92 6.65 -31.01
C GLU A 366 23.77 5.63 -30.23
N ILE A 367 23.14 4.58 -29.71
CA ILE A 367 23.84 3.49 -29.01
C ILE A 367 24.79 2.76 -29.97
N ASP A 368 24.34 2.45 -31.19
CA ASP A 368 25.15 1.80 -32.22
C ASP A 368 26.33 2.67 -32.68
N ALA A 369 26.13 3.99 -32.79
CA ALA A 369 27.19 4.92 -33.13
C ALA A 369 28.26 5.01 -32.02
N GLU A 370 27.83 5.07 -30.76
CA GLU A 370 28.73 5.05 -29.60
C GLU A 370 29.49 3.73 -29.51
N LEU A 371 28.83 2.59 -29.70
CA LEU A 371 29.48 1.26 -29.70
C LEU A 371 30.55 1.17 -30.78
N LYS A 372 30.25 1.61 -32.01
CA LYS A 372 31.25 1.63 -33.09
C LYS A 372 32.42 2.56 -32.81
N ALA A 373 32.16 3.71 -32.19
CA ALA A 373 33.22 4.64 -31.79
C ALA A 373 34.13 4.01 -30.72
N LEU A 374 33.54 3.35 -29.73
CA LEU A 374 34.27 2.65 -28.66
C LEU A 374 35.05 1.45 -29.20
N GLU A 375 34.46 0.68 -30.12
CA GLU A 375 35.13 -0.42 -30.82
C GLU A 375 36.36 0.06 -31.62
N ALA A 376 36.23 1.20 -32.32
CA ALA A 376 37.34 1.81 -33.05
C ALA A 376 38.45 2.30 -32.11
N GLU A 377 38.10 2.87 -30.95
CA GLU A 377 39.04 3.30 -29.92
C GLU A 377 39.79 2.10 -29.31
N ILE A 378 39.06 1.05 -28.92
CA ILE A 378 39.65 -0.19 -28.39
C ILE A 378 40.57 -0.85 -29.43
N ALA A 379 40.15 -0.92 -30.69
CA ALA A 379 40.97 -1.46 -31.77
C ALA A 379 42.25 -0.65 -32.00
N GLY A 380 42.18 0.68 -31.85
CA GLY A 380 43.34 1.57 -31.89
C GLY A 380 44.33 1.29 -30.77
N ILE A 381 43.86 1.22 -29.53
CA ILE A 381 44.69 0.94 -28.34
C ILE A 381 45.35 -0.44 -28.44
N LEU A 382 44.60 -1.48 -28.85
CA LEU A 382 45.16 -2.82 -29.04
C LEU A 382 46.26 -2.84 -30.10
N LYS A 383 46.08 -2.10 -31.20
CA LYS A 383 47.08 -2.01 -32.27
C LYS A 383 48.36 -1.33 -31.79
N GLU A 384 48.26 -0.27 -30.99
CA GLU A 384 49.42 0.39 -30.35
C GLU A 384 50.14 -0.50 -29.34
N MET A 385 49.45 -1.40 -28.64
CA MET A 385 50.09 -2.34 -27.71
C MET A 385 50.76 -3.54 -28.39
N THR A 386 50.33 -3.90 -29.60
CA THR A 386 50.87 -5.02 -30.39
C THR A 386 51.94 -4.63 -31.41
N ALA A 387 52.16 -3.33 -31.60
CA ALA A 387 53.24 -2.76 -32.42
C ALA A 387 54.45 -2.44 -31.53
#